data_AF-A0A662IX69-F1
#
_entry.id   AF-A0A662IX69-F1
#
_cell.length_a   1.000
_cell.length_b   1.000
_cell.length_c   1.000
_cell.angle_alpha   90.00
_cell.angle_beta   90.00
_cell.angle_gamma   90.00
#
_symmetry.space_group_name_H-M   'P 1'
#
loop_
_entity.id
_entity.type
_entity.pdbx_description
1 polymer ?
#
loop_
_entity_poly.entity_id
_entity_poly.type
_entity_poly.pdbx_seq_one_letter_code
_entity_poly.pdbx_strand_id
1 'polypeptide(L)'
;MILDRDGFGFWSWVAKRAFKATFTRPDQTLARERFKSTLIEREVAIYMHFPFCKGICHFCPYVKTLWNPKLVVKYIEALKAEIRAYGKLLKDLDFKIVDIHVGGGTPSLLDGQQFREIMDALVESFDLEREVLAIEANPNDLVDESRVYGLLKAGVEEVSLGVQSFDALMLRKLGRRHTVEDSLESIELLRDAGLDYLNIDLMYMIPGQTLDNWLMDL
;
A
#
# COMPACT_ATOMS: atom_id res chain seq x y z
N MET A 1 16.65 -4.38 17.99
CA MET A 1 17.85 -4.12 17.17
C MET A 1 17.47 -4.41 15.73
N ILE A 2 17.17 -3.36 14.94
CA ILE A 2 16.93 -3.54 13.50
C ILE A 2 18.32 -3.80 12.92
N LEU A 3 18.54 -4.99 12.36
CA LEU A 3 19.73 -5.28 11.58
C LEU A 3 19.63 -4.48 10.28
N ASP A 4 20.17 -3.26 10.29
CA ASP A 4 20.31 -2.48 9.08
C ASP A 4 21.59 -2.86 8.33
N ARG A 5 21.78 -2.25 7.16
CA ARG A 5 22.92 -2.51 6.27
C ARG A 5 24.28 -2.19 6.91
N ASP A 6 24.31 -1.58 8.09
CA ASP A 6 25.49 -1.16 8.83
C ASP A 6 25.63 -1.86 10.19
N GLY A 7 24.71 -2.79 10.51
CA GLY A 7 24.66 -3.49 11.80
C GLY A 7 25.87 -4.39 12.14
N PHE A 8 26.79 -4.63 11.20
CA PHE A 8 27.98 -5.45 11.40
C PHE A 8 29.31 -4.68 11.24
N GLY A 9 29.28 -3.35 11.19
CA GLY A 9 30.48 -2.51 11.15
C GLY A 9 31.41 -2.82 9.98
N PHE A 10 32.65 -3.22 10.25
CA PHE A 10 33.64 -3.55 9.22
C PHE A 10 33.16 -4.66 8.27
N TRP A 11 32.42 -5.65 8.77
CA TRP A 11 31.89 -6.74 7.95
C TRP A 11 30.80 -6.27 6.99
N SER A 12 29.99 -5.27 7.38
CA SER A 12 29.05 -4.60 6.47
C SER A 12 29.78 -3.92 5.30
N TRP A 13 30.95 -3.32 5.55
CA TRP A 13 31.77 -2.70 4.51
C TRP A 13 32.40 -3.74 3.55
N VAL A 14 32.90 -4.85 4.10
CA VAL A 14 33.41 -5.98 3.30
C VAL A 14 32.29 -6.57 2.44
N ALA A 15 31.12 -6.85 3.02
CA ALA A 15 29.97 -7.40 2.31
C ALA A 15 29.49 -6.47 1.18
N LYS A 16 29.42 -5.15 1.40
CA LYS A 16 29.06 -4.16 0.37
C LYS A 16 30.01 -4.18 -0.84
N ARG A 17 31.29 -4.48 -0.61
CA ARG A 17 32.31 -4.54 -1.67
C ARG A 17 32.39 -5.91 -2.34
N ALA A 18 32.17 -6.98 -1.57
CA ALA A 18 32.19 -8.35 -2.07
C ALA A 18 30.92 -8.71 -2.86
N PHE A 19 29.76 -8.22 -2.42
CA PHE A 19 28.46 -8.48 -3.05
C PHE A 19 28.00 -7.24 -3.82
N LYS A 20 28.54 -7.08 -5.03
CA LYS A 20 28.07 -6.05 -5.97
C LYS A 20 26.91 -6.62 -6.78
N ALA A 21 25.68 -6.39 -6.35
CA ALA A 21 24.51 -6.63 -7.18
C ALA A 21 24.53 -5.61 -8.33
N THR A 22 24.90 -6.06 -9.53
CA THR A 22 24.80 -5.24 -10.74
C THR A 22 23.46 -5.56 -11.37
N PHE A 23 22.49 -4.66 -11.20
CA PHE A 23 21.23 -4.75 -11.92
C PHE A 23 21.48 -4.26 -13.34
N THR A 24 21.65 -5.20 -14.26
CA THR A 24 21.65 -4.89 -15.69
C THR A 24 20.20 -4.78 -16.13
N ARG A 25 19.88 -3.77 -16.94
CA ARG A 25 18.58 -3.72 -17.62
C ARG A 25 18.51 -4.98 -18.49
N PRO A 26 17.56 -5.90 -18.25
CA PRO A 26 17.42 -7.05 -19.12
C PRO A 26 17.10 -6.57 -20.52
N ASP A 27 17.65 -7.25 -21.53
CA ASP A 27 17.15 -7.11 -22.89
C ASP A 27 15.63 -7.28 -22.88
N GLN A 28 14.89 -6.37 -23.51
CA GLN A 28 13.44 -6.40 -23.47
C GLN A 28 12.89 -7.65 -24.14
N THR A 29 13.60 -8.19 -25.13
CA THR A 29 13.25 -9.49 -25.75
C THR A 29 13.35 -10.61 -24.72
N LEU A 30 14.48 -10.70 -24.02
CA LEU A 30 14.69 -11.70 -22.96
C LEU A 30 13.69 -11.54 -21.80
N ALA A 31 13.40 -10.30 -21.38
CA ALA A 31 12.40 -10.03 -20.34
C ALA A 31 11.02 -10.54 -20.79
N ARG A 32 10.64 -10.27 -22.04
CA ARG A 32 9.37 -10.71 -22.62
C ARG A 32 9.27 -12.23 -22.73
N GLU A 33 10.33 -12.89 -23.17
CA GLU A 33 10.41 -14.36 -23.22
C GLU A 33 10.30 -14.99 -21.83
N ARG A 34 10.95 -14.38 -20.84
CA ARG A 34 10.80 -14.79 -19.43
C ARG A 34 9.35 -14.66 -18.97
N PHE A 35 8.71 -13.50 -19.15
CA PHE A 35 7.30 -13.35 -18.79
C PHE A 35 6.41 -14.36 -19.52
N LYS A 36 6.60 -14.59 -20.83
CA LYS A 36 5.86 -15.61 -21.59
C LYS A 36 6.04 -17.03 -21.04
N SER A 37 7.20 -17.34 -20.48
CA SER A 37 7.51 -18.69 -19.97
C SER A 37 7.17 -18.88 -18.50
N THR A 38 7.07 -17.80 -17.71
CA THR A 38 6.82 -17.88 -16.26
C THR A 38 5.43 -17.44 -15.84
N LEU A 39 4.80 -16.51 -16.57
CA LEU A 39 3.45 -16.06 -16.28
C LEU A 39 2.45 -17.01 -16.96
N ILE A 40 2.14 -18.08 -16.26
CA ILE A 40 1.21 -19.13 -16.73
C ILE A 40 -0.25 -18.85 -16.35
N GLU A 41 -0.46 -17.99 -15.35
CA GLU A 41 -1.79 -17.65 -14.86
C GLU A 41 -2.53 -16.72 -15.82
N ARG A 42 -3.85 -16.94 -15.92
CA ARG A 42 -4.75 -16.13 -16.76
C ARG A 42 -5.48 -15.05 -15.98
N GLU A 43 -5.47 -15.15 -14.65
CA GLU A 43 -6.01 -14.16 -13.72
C GLU A 43 -4.86 -13.69 -12.85
N VAL A 44 -4.58 -12.39 -12.86
CA VAL A 44 -3.47 -11.81 -12.10
C VAL A 44 -3.94 -10.62 -11.28
N ALA A 45 -3.31 -10.41 -10.12
CA ALA A 45 -3.53 -9.21 -9.32
C ALA A 45 -2.36 -8.24 -9.49
N ILE A 46 -2.63 -6.95 -9.40
CA ILE A 46 -1.61 -5.91 -9.34
C ILE A 46 -1.45 -5.47 -7.89
N TYR A 47 -0.21 -5.52 -7.40
CA TYR A 47 0.17 -4.86 -6.16
C TYR A 47 0.96 -3.59 -6.45
N MET A 48 0.54 -2.46 -5.89
CA MET A 48 1.28 -1.20 -5.94
C MET A 48 1.72 -0.81 -4.52
N HIS A 49 3.03 -0.67 -4.34
CA HIS A 49 3.60 -0.30 -3.05
C HIS A 49 3.74 1.21 -2.91
N PHE A 50 2.90 1.85 -2.10
CA PHE A 50 2.98 3.28 -1.80
C PHE A 50 3.76 3.54 -0.50
N PRO A 51 5.02 4.02 -0.55
CA PRO A 51 5.90 3.96 0.62
C PRO A 51 5.76 5.15 1.59
N PHE A 52 4.85 6.10 1.39
CA PHE A 52 4.86 7.34 2.16
C PHE A 52 3.91 7.28 3.37
N CYS A 53 4.40 7.72 4.53
CA CYS A 53 3.64 7.85 5.76
C CYS A 53 3.79 9.25 6.35
N LYS A 54 2.74 9.82 6.95
CA LYS A 54 2.88 11.06 7.76
C LYS A 54 3.65 10.83 9.08
N GLY A 55 3.81 9.58 9.53
CA GLY A 55 4.58 9.18 10.70
C GLY A 55 4.96 7.70 10.67
N ILE A 56 6.01 7.30 11.39
CA ILE A 56 6.53 5.93 11.39
C ILE A 56 6.09 5.20 12.67
N CYS A 57 5.30 4.14 12.51
CA CYS A 57 4.89 3.28 13.63
C CYS A 57 6.04 2.35 14.06
N HIS A 58 6.17 2.10 15.36
CA HIS A 58 7.30 1.33 15.92
C HIS A 58 7.30 -0.15 15.53
N PHE A 59 6.12 -0.72 15.27
CA PHE A 59 5.94 -2.13 14.94
C PHE A 59 6.03 -2.42 13.44
N CYS A 60 5.88 -1.40 12.58
CA CYS A 60 5.62 -1.62 11.17
C CYS A 60 6.87 -2.18 10.45
N PRO A 61 6.78 -3.36 9.80
CA PRO A 61 7.93 -3.97 9.11
C PRO A 61 8.08 -3.48 7.66
N TYR A 62 7.06 -2.83 7.09
CA TYR A 62 7.05 -2.46 5.68
C TYR A 62 8.07 -1.39 5.31
N VAL A 63 8.50 -1.43 4.04
CA VAL A 63 9.31 -0.36 3.44
C VAL A 63 8.47 0.92 3.46
N LYS A 64 9.01 1.97 4.07
CA LYS A 64 8.31 3.23 4.23
C LYS A 64 9.28 4.40 4.39
N THR A 65 8.79 5.57 4.06
CA THR A 65 9.48 6.85 4.19
C THR A 65 8.50 7.93 4.67
N LEU A 66 9.03 9.01 5.23
CA LEU A 66 8.20 10.13 5.63
C LEU A 66 7.63 10.86 4.42
N TRP A 67 6.40 11.33 4.56
CA TRP A 67 5.68 12.09 3.55
C TRP A 67 6.51 13.29 3.06
N ASN A 68 6.62 13.42 1.75
CA ASN A 68 7.23 14.56 1.10
C ASN A 68 6.46 14.85 -0.20
N PRO A 69 5.70 15.96 -0.30
CA PRO A 69 4.86 16.25 -1.46
C PRO A 69 5.62 16.21 -2.80
N LYS A 70 6.86 16.71 -2.82
CA LYS A 70 7.69 16.72 -4.04
C LYS A 70 8.10 15.31 -4.46
N LEU A 71 8.34 14.41 -3.51
CA LEU A 71 8.66 13.02 -3.79
C LEU A 71 7.42 12.22 -4.18
N VAL A 72 6.26 12.52 -3.59
CA VAL A 72 4.98 11.88 -3.94
C VAL A 72 4.63 12.15 -5.40
N VAL A 73 4.71 13.41 -5.85
CA VAL A 73 4.47 13.75 -7.26
C VAL A 73 5.44 12.99 -8.18
N LYS A 74 6.74 12.96 -7.85
CA LYS A 74 7.73 12.20 -8.63
C LYS A 74 7.45 10.70 -8.63
N TYR A 75 6.99 10.16 -7.51
CA TYR A 75 6.62 8.75 -7.37
C TYR A 75 5.42 8.42 -8.26
N ILE A 76 4.36 9.23 -8.25
CA ILE A 76 3.18 9.02 -9.09
C ILE A 76 3.56 9.03 -10.58
N GLU A 77 4.40 9.99 -11.01
CA GLU A 77 4.89 10.02 -12.39
C GLU A 77 5.74 8.79 -12.76
N ALA A 78 6.61 8.35 -11.84
CA ALA A 78 7.41 7.16 -12.03
C ALA A 78 6.54 5.89 -12.09
N LEU A 79 5.53 5.78 -11.22
CA LEU A 79 4.58 4.67 -11.18
C LEU A 79 3.77 4.60 -12.49
N LYS A 80 3.23 5.72 -12.97
CA LYS A 80 2.55 5.80 -14.27
C LYS A 80 3.47 5.38 -15.43
N ALA A 81 4.76 5.75 -15.38
CA ALA A 81 5.72 5.33 -16.39
C ALA A 81 6.03 3.83 -16.32
N GLU A 82 6.12 3.25 -15.13
CA GLU A 82 6.31 1.82 -14.89
C GLU A 82 5.10 1.00 -15.37
N ILE A 83 3.89 1.42 -15.03
CA ILE A 83 2.63 0.83 -15.51
C ILE A 83 2.63 0.74 -17.04
N ARG A 84 2.90 1.85 -17.73
CA ARG A 84 2.97 1.88 -19.21
C ARG A 84 4.08 0.99 -19.77
N ALA A 85 5.19 0.85 -19.05
CA ALA A 85 6.28 -0.03 -19.46
C ALA A 85 5.86 -1.51 -19.37
N TYR A 86 5.17 -1.90 -18.30
CA TYR A 86 4.62 -3.24 -18.15
C TYR A 86 3.51 -3.53 -19.15
N GLY A 87 2.57 -2.61 -19.38
CA GLY A 87 1.52 -2.77 -20.40
C GLY A 87 2.09 -3.07 -21.78
N LYS A 88 3.16 -2.36 -22.19
CA LYS A 88 3.88 -2.66 -23.44
C LYS A 88 4.57 -4.03 -23.43
N LEU A 89 5.22 -4.38 -22.33
CA LEU A 89 5.98 -5.63 -22.21
C LEU A 89 5.05 -6.85 -22.27
N LEU A 90 3.87 -6.72 -21.66
CA LEU A 90 2.92 -7.79 -21.40
C LEU A 90 1.78 -7.86 -22.44
N LYS A 91 1.69 -6.92 -23.39
CA LYS A 91 0.59 -6.79 -24.37
C LYS A 91 0.18 -8.06 -25.14
N ASP A 92 1.11 -8.97 -25.40
CA ASP A 92 0.83 -10.20 -26.18
C ASP A 92 0.59 -11.43 -25.28
N LEU A 93 0.54 -11.22 -23.97
CA LEU A 93 0.15 -12.27 -23.03
C LEU A 93 -1.36 -12.23 -22.87
N ASP A 94 -1.92 -13.42 -22.75
CA ASP A 94 -3.36 -13.58 -22.57
C ASP A 94 -3.61 -13.82 -21.08
N PHE A 95 -3.89 -12.73 -20.36
CA PHE A 95 -4.33 -12.69 -18.97
C PHE A 95 -5.30 -11.52 -18.79
N LYS A 96 -6.08 -11.58 -17.71
CA LYS A 96 -6.85 -10.45 -17.20
C LYS A 96 -6.34 -10.09 -15.81
N ILE A 97 -6.36 -8.80 -15.51
CA ILE A 97 -6.21 -8.35 -14.14
C ILE A 97 -7.57 -8.58 -13.47
N VAL A 98 -7.58 -9.05 -12.22
CA VAL A 98 -8.82 -9.33 -11.48
C VAL A 98 -8.93 -8.57 -10.16
N ASP A 99 -7.82 -7.94 -9.74
CA ASP A 99 -7.72 -7.21 -8.49
C ASP A 99 -6.54 -6.24 -8.51
N ILE A 100 -6.69 -5.09 -7.87
CA ILE A 100 -5.65 -4.09 -7.70
C ILE A 100 -5.59 -3.72 -6.22
N HIS A 101 -4.47 -4.03 -5.58
CA HIS A 101 -4.22 -3.70 -4.19
C HIS A 101 -3.11 -2.65 -4.05
N VAL A 102 -3.41 -1.55 -3.36
CA VAL A 102 -2.43 -0.51 -3.02
C VAL A 102 -2.16 -0.55 -1.53
N GLY A 103 -0.92 -0.90 -1.16
CA GLY A 103 -0.52 -1.05 0.24
C GLY A 103 0.86 -0.45 0.55
N GLY A 104 1.36 -0.69 1.75
CA GLY A 104 2.74 -0.41 2.15
C GLY A 104 2.87 0.63 3.26
N GLY A 105 2.98 1.89 2.87
CA GLY A 105 3.06 3.03 3.78
C GLY A 105 1.67 3.47 4.23
N THR A 106 1.11 4.47 3.56
CA THR A 106 -0.26 4.92 3.83
C THR A 106 -0.93 5.41 2.52
N PRO A 107 -1.46 4.50 1.70
CA PRO A 107 -2.14 4.83 0.43
C PRO A 107 -3.26 5.86 0.56
N SER A 108 -4.04 5.83 1.66
CA SER A 108 -5.09 6.81 1.98
C SER A 108 -4.63 8.28 2.06
N LEU A 109 -3.32 8.54 2.02
CA LEU A 109 -2.77 9.89 1.90
C LEU A 109 -2.96 10.51 0.52
N LEU A 110 -3.01 9.68 -0.54
CA LEU A 110 -3.36 10.14 -1.88
C LEU A 110 -4.82 10.62 -1.89
N ASP A 111 -5.07 11.71 -2.60
CA ASP A 111 -6.44 12.14 -2.85
C ASP A 111 -7.07 11.36 -4.02
N GLY A 112 -8.39 11.52 -4.21
CA GLY A 112 -9.12 10.85 -5.27
C GLY A 112 -8.62 11.21 -6.68
N GLN A 113 -8.11 12.42 -6.89
CA GLN A 113 -7.55 12.81 -8.20
C GLN A 113 -6.25 12.04 -8.48
N GLN A 114 -5.37 11.93 -7.49
CA GLN A 114 -4.12 11.19 -7.62
C GLN A 114 -4.36 9.69 -7.86
N PHE A 115 -5.33 9.08 -7.16
CA PHE A 115 -5.74 7.70 -7.46
C PHE A 115 -6.29 7.59 -8.87
N ARG A 116 -7.15 8.53 -9.29
CA ARG A 116 -7.72 8.52 -10.64
C ARG A 116 -6.64 8.56 -11.72
N GLU A 117 -5.61 9.38 -11.56
CA GLU A 117 -4.50 9.43 -12.51
C GLU A 117 -3.72 8.10 -12.62
N ILE A 118 -3.58 7.36 -11.52
CA ILE A 118 -2.94 6.04 -11.51
C ILE A 118 -3.84 5.02 -12.19
N MET A 119 -5.13 5.04 -11.88
CA MET A 119 -6.12 4.13 -12.46
C MET A 119 -6.29 4.35 -13.96
N ASP A 120 -6.35 5.59 -14.43
CA ASP A 120 -6.41 5.90 -15.86
C ASP A 120 -5.19 5.29 -16.60
N ALA A 121 -3.99 5.37 -16.01
CA ALA A 121 -2.79 4.76 -16.59
C ALA A 121 -2.87 3.22 -16.64
N LEU A 122 -3.49 2.57 -15.64
CA LEU A 122 -3.73 1.13 -15.62
C LEU A 122 -4.73 0.71 -16.69
N VAL A 123 -5.88 1.39 -16.76
CA VAL A 123 -6.93 1.16 -17.77
C VAL A 123 -6.35 1.28 -19.18
N GLU A 124 -5.61 2.36 -19.46
CA GLU A 124 -4.95 2.56 -20.76
C GLU A 124 -3.90 1.49 -21.10
N SER A 125 -3.22 0.93 -20.09
CA SER A 125 -2.10 0.01 -20.29
C SER A 125 -2.52 -1.46 -20.39
N PHE A 126 -3.66 -1.82 -19.80
CA PHE A 126 -4.10 -3.21 -19.65
C PHE A 126 -5.55 -3.47 -20.11
N ASP A 127 -6.24 -2.47 -20.67
CA ASP A 127 -7.62 -2.60 -21.18
C ASP A 127 -8.61 -3.09 -20.11
N LEU A 128 -8.58 -2.44 -18.95
CA LEU A 128 -9.40 -2.81 -17.79
C LEU A 128 -10.83 -2.31 -17.98
N GLU A 129 -11.82 -3.22 -17.88
CA GLU A 129 -13.24 -2.84 -17.95
C GLU A 129 -13.77 -2.34 -16.60
N ARG A 130 -13.47 -3.04 -15.50
CA ARG A 130 -13.67 -2.61 -14.11
C ARG A 130 -13.04 -3.63 -13.16
N GLU A 131 -12.08 -3.19 -12.35
CA GLU A 131 -11.40 -4.05 -11.38
C GLU A 131 -11.55 -3.50 -9.97
N VAL A 132 -11.63 -4.41 -8.99
CA VAL A 132 -11.70 -4.08 -7.56
C VAL A 132 -10.41 -3.35 -7.19
N LEU A 133 -10.53 -2.10 -6.73
CA LEU A 133 -9.42 -1.34 -6.16
C LEU A 133 -9.52 -1.40 -4.64
N ALA A 134 -8.60 -2.15 -4.04
CA ALA A 134 -8.40 -2.25 -2.62
C ALA A 134 -7.25 -1.33 -2.16
N ILE A 135 -7.45 -0.59 -1.07
CA ILE A 135 -6.39 0.25 -0.50
C ILE A 135 -6.21 0.01 1.01
N GLU A 136 -4.98 0.09 1.49
CA GLU A 136 -4.71 0.25 2.92
C GLU A 136 -4.92 1.71 3.37
N ALA A 137 -5.53 1.90 4.53
CA ALA A 137 -5.85 3.21 5.07
C ALA A 137 -5.51 3.38 6.56
N ASN A 138 -5.33 4.64 6.95
CA ASN A 138 -5.20 5.06 8.33
C ASN A 138 -6.47 5.84 8.75
N PRO A 139 -7.08 5.57 9.92
CA PRO A 139 -8.27 6.28 10.39
C PRO A 139 -8.22 7.80 10.22
N ASN A 140 -7.11 8.44 10.61
CA ASN A 140 -6.95 9.90 10.57
C ASN A 140 -7.04 10.52 9.19
N ASP A 141 -6.84 9.73 8.14
CA ASP A 141 -6.91 10.23 6.77
C ASP A 141 -8.34 10.17 6.22
N LEU A 142 -9.26 9.53 6.94
CA LEU A 142 -10.64 9.22 6.54
C LEU A 142 -11.71 9.74 7.52
N VAL A 143 -11.35 10.67 8.41
CA VAL A 143 -12.30 11.44 9.25
C VAL A 143 -12.90 12.66 8.51
N ASP A 144 -12.51 12.86 7.25
CA ASP A 144 -13.07 13.88 6.37
C ASP A 144 -13.92 13.20 5.30
N GLU A 145 -15.24 13.41 5.37
CA GLU A 145 -16.23 12.86 4.45
C GLU A 145 -15.88 13.13 2.98
N SER A 146 -15.34 14.31 2.67
CA SER A 146 -14.98 14.67 1.29
C SER A 146 -13.82 13.82 0.75
N ARG A 147 -12.91 13.37 1.63
CA ARG A 147 -11.82 12.46 1.26
C ARG A 147 -12.36 11.07 0.95
N VAL A 148 -13.27 10.56 1.79
CA VAL A 148 -13.91 9.26 1.58
C VAL A 148 -14.63 9.24 0.24
N TYR A 149 -15.52 10.19 -0.03
CA TYR A 149 -16.20 10.27 -1.34
C TYR A 149 -15.23 10.45 -2.51
N GLY A 150 -14.14 11.19 -2.32
CA GLY A 150 -13.10 11.35 -3.34
C GLY A 150 -12.47 10.01 -3.73
N LEU A 151 -12.20 9.14 -2.77
CA LEU A 151 -11.64 7.80 -2.99
C LEU A 151 -12.65 6.87 -3.67
N LEU A 152 -13.88 6.81 -3.19
CA LEU A 152 -14.94 5.99 -3.80
C LEU A 152 -15.21 6.42 -5.25
N LYS A 153 -15.26 7.73 -5.52
CA LYS A 153 -15.40 8.26 -6.88
C LYS A 153 -14.20 7.95 -7.78
N ALA A 154 -13.02 7.76 -7.20
CA ALA A 154 -11.83 7.32 -7.91
C ALA A 154 -11.83 5.81 -8.21
N GLY A 155 -12.85 5.08 -7.73
CA GLY A 155 -13.03 3.65 -7.97
C GLY A 155 -12.57 2.75 -6.83
N VAL A 156 -12.26 3.29 -5.64
CA VAL A 156 -11.96 2.46 -4.46
C VAL A 156 -13.22 1.73 -4.02
N GLU A 157 -13.16 0.41 -3.99
CA GLU A 157 -14.27 -0.49 -3.62
C GLU A 157 -14.00 -1.21 -2.28
N GLU A 158 -12.71 -1.40 -1.94
CA GLU A 158 -12.28 -2.02 -0.69
C GLU A 158 -11.30 -1.15 0.10
N VAL A 159 -11.48 -1.07 1.41
CA VAL A 159 -10.54 -0.43 2.33
C VAL A 159 -10.12 -1.39 3.44
N SER A 160 -8.82 -1.58 3.60
CA SER A 160 -8.23 -2.18 4.80
C SER A 160 -7.81 -1.09 5.78
N LEU A 161 -8.56 -0.94 6.88
CA LEU A 161 -8.39 0.12 7.85
C LEU A 161 -7.50 -0.32 9.01
N GLY A 162 -6.35 0.33 9.14
CA GLY A 162 -5.36 0.01 10.16
C GLY A 162 -5.72 0.53 11.56
N VAL A 163 -6.80 0.04 12.19
CA VAL A 163 -7.29 0.45 13.53
C VAL A 163 -6.35 0.01 14.65
N GLN A 164 -5.88 -1.23 14.59
CA GLN A 164 -4.98 -1.91 15.51
C GLN A 164 -5.54 -2.17 16.92
N SER A 165 -6.19 -1.21 17.56
CA SER A 165 -6.83 -1.36 18.87
C SER A 165 -7.81 -0.21 19.12
N PHE A 166 -8.89 -0.48 19.85
CA PHE A 166 -9.83 0.48 20.41
C PHE A 166 -9.45 0.90 21.85
N ASP A 167 -8.23 0.59 22.30
CA ASP A 167 -7.65 1.07 23.55
C ASP A 167 -6.61 2.18 23.31
N ALA A 168 -6.84 3.36 23.89
CA ALA A 168 -5.98 4.53 23.70
C ALA A 168 -4.54 4.34 24.22
N LEU A 169 -4.33 3.52 25.26
CA LEU A 169 -3.00 3.22 25.76
C LEU A 169 -2.26 2.28 24.78
N MET A 170 -2.94 1.30 24.19
CA MET A 170 -2.38 0.42 23.17
C MET A 170 -1.98 1.18 21.91
N LEU A 171 -2.84 2.08 21.43
CA LEU A 171 -2.53 2.96 20.29
C LEU A 171 -1.26 3.79 20.53
N ARG A 172 -1.13 4.41 21.71
CA ARG A 172 0.09 5.16 22.08
C ARG A 172 1.33 4.27 22.10
N LYS A 173 1.24 3.05 22.63
CA LYS A 173 2.38 2.11 22.67
C LYS A 173 2.82 1.69 21.27
N LEU A 174 1.88 1.55 20.33
CA LEU A 174 2.17 1.25 18.93
C LEU A 174 2.76 2.45 18.16
N GLY A 175 2.76 3.64 18.75
CA GLY A 175 3.14 4.88 18.08
C GLY A 175 2.10 5.32 17.04
N ARG A 176 0.83 4.91 17.21
CA ARG A 176 -0.26 5.37 16.36
C ARG A 176 -0.59 6.82 16.69
N ARG A 177 -0.97 7.56 15.65
CA ARG A 177 -1.34 8.98 15.73
C ARG A 177 -2.85 9.20 15.76
N HIS A 178 -3.61 8.14 15.53
CA HIS A 178 -5.08 8.14 15.56
C HIS A 178 -5.60 7.87 16.96
N THR A 179 -6.78 8.39 17.25
CA THR A 179 -7.52 8.07 18.47
C THR A 179 -8.55 6.98 18.21
N VAL A 180 -9.18 6.50 19.27
CA VAL A 180 -10.28 5.54 19.17
C VAL A 180 -11.45 6.17 18.41
N GLU A 181 -11.72 7.45 18.67
CA GLU A 181 -12.76 8.24 18.00
C GLU A 181 -12.49 8.37 16.50
N ASP A 182 -11.25 8.67 16.08
CA ASP A 182 -10.87 8.69 14.66
C ASP A 182 -11.19 7.36 13.97
N SER A 183 -11.01 6.23 14.69
CA SER A 183 -11.28 4.89 14.16
C SER A 183 -12.78 4.66 14.00
N LEU A 184 -13.58 5.02 15.00
CA LEU A 184 -15.03 4.86 14.94
C LEU A 184 -15.64 5.76 13.85
N GLU A 185 -15.23 7.03 13.80
CA GLU A 185 -15.71 7.99 12.82
C GLU A 185 -15.36 7.57 11.39
N SER A 186 -14.11 7.13 11.14
CA SER A 186 -13.74 6.65 9.80
C SER A 186 -14.49 5.38 9.38
N ILE A 187 -14.79 4.46 10.31
CA ILE A 187 -15.63 3.28 10.03
C ILE A 187 -17.05 3.72 9.65
N GLU A 188 -17.64 4.65 10.40
CA GLU A 188 -18.98 5.18 10.12
C GLU A 188 -19.02 5.89 8.76
N LEU A 189 -18.08 6.79 8.49
CA LEU A 189 -18.01 7.52 7.22
C LEU A 189 -17.83 6.58 6.01
N LEU A 190 -16.99 5.55 6.12
CA LEU A 190 -16.82 4.57 5.04
C LEU A 190 -18.11 3.79 4.77
N ARG A 191 -18.84 3.40 5.84
CA ARG A 191 -20.13 2.70 5.71
C ARG A 191 -21.20 3.60 5.12
N ASP A 192 -21.32 4.83 5.62
CA ASP A 192 -22.34 5.79 5.20
C ASP A 192 -22.12 6.25 3.75
N ALA A 193 -20.87 6.35 3.32
CA ALA A 193 -20.51 6.65 1.93
C ALA A 193 -20.80 5.47 0.97
N GLY A 194 -21.15 4.29 1.49
CA GLY A 194 -21.51 3.12 0.69
C GLY A 194 -20.31 2.30 0.19
N LEU A 195 -19.21 2.24 0.95
CA LEU A 195 -18.09 1.35 0.64
C LEU A 195 -18.56 -0.11 0.63
N ASP A 196 -18.19 -0.87 -0.40
CA ASP A 196 -18.62 -2.27 -0.56
C ASP A 196 -17.95 -3.19 0.46
N TYR A 197 -16.62 -3.05 0.66
CA TYR A 197 -15.85 -3.93 1.54
C TYR A 197 -14.94 -3.16 2.49
N LEU A 198 -15.15 -3.38 3.79
CA LEU A 198 -14.32 -2.82 4.87
C LEU A 198 -13.64 -3.94 5.65
N ASN A 199 -12.31 -4.00 5.58
CA ASN A 199 -11.49 -4.78 6.50
C ASN A 199 -10.97 -3.89 7.64
N ILE A 200 -10.86 -4.45 8.85
CA ILE A 200 -10.32 -3.77 10.02
C ILE A 200 -9.12 -4.59 10.53
N ASP A 201 -7.93 -4.00 10.49
CA ASP A 201 -6.74 -4.63 11.07
C ASP A 201 -6.74 -4.44 12.58
N LEU A 202 -6.61 -5.53 13.33
CA LEU A 202 -6.44 -5.53 14.78
C LEU A 202 -5.13 -6.21 15.18
N MET A 203 -4.50 -5.72 16.25
CA MET A 203 -3.24 -6.25 16.77
C MET A 203 -3.43 -6.81 18.19
N TYR A 204 -3.08 -8.07 18.34
CA TYR A 204 -2.93 -8.73 19.64
C TYR A 204 -1.45 -8.80 20.05
N MET A 205 -1.18 -9.10 21.33
CA MET A 205 0.18 -9.13 21.91
C MET A 205 0.92 -7.78 21.87
N ILE A 206 0.20 -6.67 21.96
CA ILE A 206 0.82 -5.35 22.13
C ILE A 206 1.53 -5.32 23.50
N PRO A 207 2.74 -4.75 23.64
CA PRO A 207 3.47 -4.76 24.92
C PRO A 207 2.63 -4.27 26.10
N GLY A 208 2.27 -5.16 27.03
CA GLY A 208 1.42 -4.84 28.19
C GLY A 208 -0.07 -4.68 27.88
N GLN A 209 -0.57 -5.28 26.80
CA GLN A 209 -2.00 -5.54 26.55
C GLN A 209 -2.45 -6.72 27.43
N THR A 210 -3.58 -6.59 28.11
CA THR A 210 -4.20 -7.69 28.84
C THR A 210 -5.16 -8.46 27.95
N LEU A 211 -5.60 -9.64 28.40
CA LEU A 211 -6.69 -10.37 27.73
C LEU A 211 -7.97 -9.53 27.69
N ASP A 212 -8.29 -8.80 28.76
CA ASP A 212 -9.48 -7.94 28.80
C ASP A 212 -9.40 -6.81 27.77
N ASN A 213 -8.22 -6.21 27.56
CA ASN A 213 -8.03 -5.24 26.48
C ASN A 213 -8.30 -5.86 25.11
N TRP A 214 -7.80 -7.08 24.86
CA TRP A 214 -8.01 -7.77 23.60
C TRP A 214 -9.48 -8.15 23.38
N LEU A 215 -10.18 -8.60 24.43
CA LEU A 215 -11.61 -8.90 24.35
C LEU A 215 -12.48 -7.65 24.14
N MET A 216 -12.01 -6.47 24.56
CA MET A 216 -12.68 -5.20 24.27
C MET A 216 -12.49 -4.76 22.80
N ASP A 217 -11.40 -5.17 22.15
CA ASP A 217 -11.12 -4.83 20.76
C ASP A 217 -11.97 -5.65 19.74
N LEU A 218 -12.53 -6.79 20.16
CA LEU A 218 -13.31 -7.74 19.33
C LEU A 218 -14.82 -7.45 19.34
#